data_AF-A0A4V1DI14-F1
#
_entry.id   AF-A0A4V1DI14-F1
#
_cell.length_a   1.000
_cell.length_b   1.000
_cell.length_c   1.000
_cell.angle_alpha   90.00
_cell.angle_beta   90.00
_cell.angle_gamma   90.00
#
_symmetry.space_group_name_H-M   'P 1'
#
loop_
_entity.id
_entity.type
_entity.pdbx_description
1 polymer ?
#
loop_
_entity_poly.entity_id
_entity_poly.type
_entity_poly.pdbx_seq_one_letter_code
_entity_poly.pdbx_strand_id
1 'polypeptide(L)' 'MTTQYRTPRLATLIHQATPYRGEWIILQNTDRQYTARHEVEQAHGERKVVELIYLKSLSEAQAFSIYLSTHGWSQQWQT' A
#
# COMPACT_ATOMS: atom_id res chain seq x y z
N MET A 1 12.47 16.92 -20.04
CA MET A 1 12.16 15.50 -19.86
C MET A 1 12.19 15.21 -18.38
N THR A 2 11.04 15.24 -17.69
CA THR A 2 10.96 14.95 -16.25
C THR A 2 10.95 13.45 -16.06
N THR A 3 12.08 12.90 -15.62
CA THR A 3 12.17 11.51 -15.15
C THR A 3 11.19 11.35 -13.99
N GLN A 4 10.00 10.81 -14.23
CA GLN A 4 9.08 10.40 -13.17
C GLN A 4 9.75 9.24 -12.45
N TYR A 5 10.45 9.53 -11.36
CA TYR A 5 10.89 8.52 -10.40
C TYR A 5 9.62 7.88 -9.82
N ARG A 6 9.14 6.80 -10.45
CA ARG A 6 8.05 6.00 -9.89
C ARG A 6 8.58 5.37 -8.61
N THR A 7 8.03 5.79 -7.47
CA THR A 7 8.30 5.16 -6.18
C THR A 7 8.00 3.66 -6.29
N PRO A 8 8.97 2.77 -6.07
CA PRO A 8 8.74 1.34 -6.19
C PRO A 8 7.65 0.87 -5.22
N ARG A 9 6.61 0.26 -5.77
CA ARG A 9 5.56 -0.44 -5.04
C ARG A 9 6.07 -1.82 -4.69
N LEU A 10 6.18 -2.09 -3.39
CA LEU A 10 6.63 -3.39 -2.88
C LEU A 10 5.49 -4.38 -2.77
N ALA A 11 4.32 -3.91 -2.33
CA ALA A 11 3.12 -4.72 -2.20
C ALA A 11 1.89 -3.85 -2.38
N THR A 12 0.85 -4.43 -2.97
CA THR A 12 -0.52 -3.90 -2.92
C THR A 12 -1.37 -5.00 -2.29
N LEU A 13 -2.15 -4.67 -1.27
CA LEU A 13 -3.01 -5.61 -0.57
C LEU A 13 -4.45 -5.12 -0.65
N ILE A 14 -5.37 -6.03 -0.99
CA ILE A 14 -6.81 -5.76 -1.08
C ILE A 14 -7.58 -6.65 -0.11
N HIS A 15 -8.69 -6.15 0.42
CA HIS A 15 -9.56 -6.96 1.28
C HIS A 15 -10.61 -7.66 0.42
N GLN A 16 -10.40 -8.95 0.12
CA GLN A 16 -11.22 -9.68 -0.86
C GLN A 16 -12.72 -9.71 -0.50
N ALA A 17 -13.05 -9.87 0.77
CA ALA A 17 -14.45 -9.94 1.23
C ALA A 17 -15.15 -8.57 1.25
N THR A 18 -14.39 -7.46 1.26
CA THR A 18 -14.95 -6.10 1.32
C THR A 18 -14.12 -5.15 0.45
N PRO A 19 -14.24 -5.23 -0.89
CA PRO A 19 -13.39 -4.47 -1.82
C PRO A 19 -13.53 -2.95 -1.68
N TYR A 20 -14.71 -2.48 -1.24
CA TYR A 20 -14.97 -1.06 -0.96
C TYR A 20 -14.10 -0.49 0.17
N ARG A 21 -13.40 -1.33 0.95
CA ARG A 21 -12.41 -0.87 1.95
C ARG A 21 -11.13 -0.35 1.30
N GLY A 22 -11.00 -0.38 -0.02
CA GLY A 22 -9.84 0.13 -0.72
C GLY A 22 -8.66 -0.84 -0.71
N GLU A 23 -7.46 -0.29 -0.83
CA GLU A 23 -6.20 -1.03 -0.95
C GLU A 23 -5.12 -0.45 -0.03
N TRP A 24 -4.29 -1.33 0.51
CA TRP A 24 -3.05 -0.95 1.18
C TRP A 24 -1.89 -1.05 0.19
N ILE A 25 -1.12 0.02 0.04
CA ILE A 25 0.03 0.08 -0.85
C ILE A 25 1.29 0.31 -0.01
N ILE A 26 2.22 -0.63 -0.04
CA ILE A 26 3.53 -0.50 0.61
C ILE A 26 4.53 -0.04 -0.44
N LEU A 27 5.17 1.09 -0.16
CA LEU A 27 6.08 1.81 -1.04
C LEU A 27 7.46 1.90 -0.39
N GLN A 28 8.51 1.82 -1.21
CA GLN A 28 9.85 2.23 -0.84
C GLN A 28 10.14 3.60 -1.45
N ASN A 29 10.28 4.61 -0.62
CA ASN A 29 10.65 5.96 -1.03
C ASN A 29 12.16 6.06 -1.30
N THR A 30 12.57 7.17 -1.91
CA THR A 30 13.97 7.60 -1.92
C THR A 30 14.48 7.66 -0.47
N ASP A 31 15.75 7.30 -0.26
CA ASP A 31 16.39 7.17 1.07
C ASP A 31 16.04 5.94 1.90
N ARG A 32 15.58 4.85 1.25
CA ARG A 32 15.24 3.57 1.93
C ARG A 32 14.17 3.72 3.02
N GLN A 33 13.35 4.76 2.93
CA GLN A 33 12.19 4.93 3.80
C GLN A 33 11.04 4.10 3.24
N TYR A 34 10.27 3.48 4.13
CA TYR A 34 9.13 2.66 3.74
C TYR A 34 7.85 3.36 4.20
N THR A 35 6.81 3.32 3.39
CA THR A 35 5.50 3.87 3.76
C THR A 35 4.41 2.92 3.34
N ALA A 36 3.40 2.72 4.19
CA ALA A 36 2.17 2.06 3.84
C ALA A 36 1.05 3.11 3.71
N ARG A 37 0.36 3.12 2.58
CA ARG A 37 -0.78 4.00 2.30
C ARG A 37 -2.03 3.18 2.24
N HIS A 38 -3.07 3.62 2.93
CA HIS A 38 -4.41 3.09 2.74
C HIS A 38 -5.15 4.00 1.78
N GLU A 39 -5.43 3.51 0.58
CA GLU A 39 -6.13 4.24 -0.46
C GLU A 39 -7.55 3.70 -0.60
N VAL A 40 -8.55 4.58 -0.48
CA VAL A 40 -9.97 4.23 -0.61
C VAL A 40 -10.57 5.03 -1.76
N GLU A 41 -11.33 4.33 -2.61
CA GLU A 41 -12.09 4.96 -3.69
C GLU A 41 -13.24 5.78 -3.09
N GLN A 42 -13.29 7.06 -3.45
CA GLN A 42 -14.32 8.01 -3.05
C GLN A 42 -15.43 8.06 -4.10
N ALA A 43 -16.51 8.80 -3.79
CA ALA A 43 -17.52 9.12 -4.79
C ALA A 43 -16.85 9.73 -6.04
N HIS A 44 -17.23 9.24 -7.22
CA HIS A 44 -16.68 9.60 -8.53
C HIS A 44 -15.35 8.93 -8.94
N GLY A 45 -14.90 7.90 -8.21
CA GLY A 45 -13.77 7.06 -8.64
C GLY A 45 -12.39 7.62 -8.30
N GLU A 46 -12.33 8.74 -7.57
CA GLU A 46 -11.07 9.28 -7.06
C GLU A 46 -10.53 8.41 -5.92
N ARG A 47 -9.26 8.01 -5.99
CA ARG A 47 -8.58 7.32 -4.88
C ARG A 47 -7.96 8.33 -3.94
N LYS A 48 -8.31 8.23 -2.66
CA LYS A 48 -7.76 9.10 -1.61
C LYS A 48 -7.00 8.29 -0.58
N VAL A 49 -5.82 8.77 -0.19
CA VAL A 49 -5.09 8.25 0.96
C VAL A 49 -5.84 8.64 2.23
N VAL A 50 -6.42 7.67 2.93
CA VAL A 50 -7.12 7.88 4.21
C VAL A 50 -6.23 7.60 5.40
N GLU A 51 -5.17 6.80 5.22
CA GLU A 51 -4.18 6.49 6.25
C GLU A 51 -2.77 6.41 5.64
N LEU A 52 -1.78 6.92 6.38
CA LEU A 52 -0.36 6.88 6.01
C LEU A 52 0.47 6.45 7.21
N ILE A 53 1.17 5.34 7.07
CA ILE A 53 2.05 4.77 8.10
C ILE A 53 3.49 4.83 7.59
N TYR A 54 4.38 5.36 8.44
CA TYR A 54 5.82 5.35 8.19
C TYR A 54 6.44 4.10 8.81
N LEU A 55 7.20 3.38 8.00
CA LEU A 55 7.85 2.12 8.34
C LEU A 55 9.37 2.35 8.27
N LYS A 56 10.06 2.00 9.35
CA LYS A 56 11.49 2.30 9.54
C LYS A 56 12.40 1.37 8.74
N SER A 57 11.90 0.22 8.30
CA SER A 57 12.71 -0.79 7.63
C SER A 57 11.87 -1.70 6.72
N LEU A 58 12.57 -2.48 5.89
CA LEU A 58 11.97 -3.55 5.09
C LEU A 58 11.32 -4.62 5.98
N SER A 59 11.90 -4.93 7.14
CA SER A 59 11.35 -5.91 8.07
C SER A 59 10.03 -5.44 8.68
N GLU A 60 9.90 -4.15 9.01
CA GLU A 60 8.62 -3.57 9.45
C GLU A 60 7.59 -3.59 8.33
N ALA A 61 7.99 -3.31 7.08
CA ALA A 61 7.10 -3.42 5.93
C ALA A 61 6.59 -4.85 5.70
N GLN A 62 7.45 -5.86 5.85
CA GLN A 62 7.06 -7.26 5.79
C GLN A 62 6.14 -7.65 6.95
N ALA A 63 6.47 -7.26 8.19
CA ALA A 63 5.64 -7.52 9.35
C ALA A 63 4.24 -6.88 9.22
N PHE A 64 4.18 -5.66 8.68
CA PHE A 64 2.92 -4.97 8.42
C PHE A 64 2.08 -5.68 7.35
N SER A 65 2.71 -6.16 6.27
CA SER A 65 2.03 -6.98 5.24
C SER A 65 1.44 -8.28 5.83
N ILE A 66 2.20 -8.95 6.71
CA ILE A 66 1.74 -10.15 7.42
C ILE A 66 0.57 -9.81 8.35
N TYR A 67 0.66 -8.72 9.11
CA TYR A 67 -0.42 -8.24 9.98
C TYR A 67 -1.70 -7.96 9.18
N LEU A 68 -1.61 -7.26 8.04
CA LEU A 68 -2.76 -7.06 7.16
C LEU A 68 -3.34 -8.40 6.68
N SER A 69 -2.48 -9.36 6.35
CA SER A 69 -2.91 -10.68 5.90
C SER A 69 -3.70 -11.45 6.96
N THR A 70 -3.34 -11.34 8.24
CA THR A 70 -4.13 -11.95 9.34
C THR A 70 -5.49 -11.27 9.53
N HIS A 71 -5.68 -10.07 8.97
CA HIS A 71 -6.93 -9.31 9.00
C HIS A 71 -7.69 -9.33 7.67
N GLY A 72 -7.48 -10.36 6.84
CA GLY A 72 -8.28 -10.60 5.62
C GLY A 72 -7.86 -9.80 4.39
N TRP A 73 -6.75 -9.06 4.47
CA TRP A 73 -6.12 -8.45 3.30
C TRP A 73 -5.29 -9.50 2.56
N SER A 74 -5.18 -9.39 1.24
CA SER A 74 -4.41 -10.33 0.43
C SER A 74 -3.59 -9.58 -0.59
N GLN A 75 -2.33 -9.99 -0.75
CA GLN A 75 -1.45 -9.38 -1.72
C GLN A 75 -1.96 -9.62 -3.15
N GLN A 76 -2.11 -8.54 -3.90
CA GLN A 76 -2.43 -8.56 -5.31
C GLN A 76 -1.13 -8.43 -6.11
N TRP A 77 -0.83 -9.45 -6.90
CA TRP A 77 0.28 -9.42 -7.83
C TRP A 77 -0.14 -8.61 -9.06
N GLN A 78 0.63 -7.57 -9.38
CA GLN A 78 0.48 -6.89 -10.66
C GLN A 78 1.06 -7.80 -11.74
N THR A 79 0.20 -8.45 -12.53
CA THR A 79 0.56 -9.15 -13.78
C THR A 79 0.97 -8.16 -14.87
#